data_AF-A0A661NZX3-F1
#
_entry.id   AF-A0A661NZX3-F1
#
_cell.length_a   1.000
_cell.length_b   1.000
_cell.length_c   1.000
_cell.angle_alpha   90.00
_cell.angle_beta   90.00
_cell.angle_gamma   90.00
#
_symmetry.space_group_name_H-M   'P 1'
#
loop_
_entity.id
_entity.type
_entity.pdbx_description
1 polymer ?
#
loop_
_entity_poly.entity_id
_entity_poly.type
_entity_poly.pdbx_seq_one_letter_code
_entity_poly.pdbx_strand_id
1 'polypeptide(L)'
;MSDACVELELLFIVVKDYHQRDQILEGFLELGISGATVIEARGMAQVLARDVPIFAGLSSLFPGGQNDSHLIVSVLPVARHAEVGRLVEDVTGGFDKPGSGIMFAVPVTAVSGLAEFIC
;
A
#
# COMPACT_ATOMS: atom_id res chain seq x y z
N MET A 1 -28.50 -9.55 14.89
CA MET A 1 -28.07 -10.83 14.27
C MET A 1 -26.97 -10.47 13.29
N SER A 2 -25.67 -10.55 13.54
CA SER A 2 -24.82 -11.22 14.52
C SER A 2 -23.69 -10.24 14.87
N ASP A 3 -23.39 -10.04 16.16
CA ASP A 3 -22.12 -9.46 16.63
C ASP A 3 -20.98 -10.45 16.30
N ALA A 4 -20.67 -10.59 15.02
CA ALA A 4 -19.37 -11.13 14.65
C ALA A 4 -18.36 -10.03 14.97
N CYS A 5 -17.45 -10.29 15.90
CA CYS A 5 -16.29 -9.43 16.11
C CYS A 5 -15.48 -9.47 14.81
N VAL A 6 -15.68 -8.48 13.95
CA VAL A 6 -14.95 -8.38 12.69
C VAL A 6 -13.52 -8.03 13.05
N GLU A 7 -12.60 -8.97 12.80
CA GLU A 7 -11.18 -8.70 12.98
C GLU A 7 -10.73 -7.70 11.93
N LEU A 8 -10.25 -6.55 12.39
CA LEU A 8 -9.80 -5.45 11.54
C LEU A 8 -8.28 -5.40 11.49
N GLU A 9 -7.77 -4.98 10.34
CA GLU A 9 -6.37 -4.68 10.14
C GLU A 9 -6.19 -3.34 9.46
N LEU A 10 -5.02 -2.74 9.70
CA LEU A 10 -4.54 -1.57 8.98
C LEU A 10 -3.59 -2.09 7.91
N LEU A 11 -4.04 -2.05 6.67
CA LEU A 11 -3.27 -2.44 5.50
C LEU A 11 -2.38 -1.28 5.07
N PHE A 12 -1.11 -1.58 4.83
CA PHE A 12 -0.13 -0.70 4.23
C PHE A 12 0.24 -1.25 2.86
N ILE A 13 0.15 -0.42 1.82
CA ILE A 13 0.61 -0.75 0.47
C ILE A 13 1.57 0.34 0.02
N VAL A 14 2.81 -0.04 -0.28
CA VAL A 14 3.82 0.86 -0.83
C VAL A 14 3.99 0.54 -2.30
N VAL A 15 3.62 1.48 -3.17
CA VAL A 15 3.80 1.38 -4.63
C VAL A 15 4.77 2.43 -5.13
N LYS A 16 5.34 2.21 -6.32
CA LYS A 16 6.38 3.07 -6.92
C LYS A 16 5.91 3.95 -8.07
N ASP A 17 4.62 3.91 -8.38
CA ASP A 17 4.06 4.65 -9.49
C ASP A 17 2.68 5.18 -9.10
N TYR A 18 2.39 6.41 -9.51
CA TYR A 18 1.11 7.05 -9.26
C TYR A 18 -0.01 6.35 -10.04
N HIS A 19 0.28 5.74 -11.19
CA HIS A 19 -0.70 4.93 -11.92
C HIS A 19 -1.12 3.71 -11.12
N GLN A 20 -0.17 2.99 -10.50
CA GLN A 20 -0.48 1.86 -9.62
C GLN A 20 -1.31 2.31 -8.42
N ARG A 21 -0.97 3.47 -7.84
CA ARG A 21 -1.76 4.06 -6.76
C ARG A 21 -3.20 4.29 -7.19
N ASP A 22 -3.41 4.95 -8.33
CA ASP A 22 -4.74 5.31 -8.80
C ASP A 22 -5.57 4.06 -9.13
N GLN A 23 -4.98 3.07 -9.79
CA GLN A 23 -5.64 1.79 -10.08
C GLN A 23 -6.00 0.99 -8.83
N ILE A 24 -5.16 1.01 -7.79
CA ILE A 24 -5.49 0.37 -6.50
C ILE A 24 -6.66 1.09 -5.83
N LEU A 25 -6.69 2.42 -5.84
CA LEU A 25 -7.79 3.19 -5.25
C LEU A 25 -9.11 2.99 -6.03
N GLU A 26 -9.05 2.93 -7.35
CA GLU A 26 -10.21 2.58 -8.20
C GLU A 26 -10.71 1.17 -7.88
N GLY A 27 -9.81 0.19 -7.81
CA GLY A 27 -10.16 -1.18 -7.42
C GLY A 27 -10.73 -1.28 -6.01
N PHE A 28 -10.27 -0.44 -5.06
CA PHE A 28 -10.89 -0.37 -3.72
C PHE A 28 -12.36 0.04 -3.80
N LEU A 29 -12.69 1.01 -4.66
CA LEU A 29 -14.08 1.42 -4.88
C LEU A 29 -14.91 0.27 -5.49
N GLU A 30 -14.37 -0.43 -6.48
CA GLU A 30 -15.03 -1.59 -7.11
C GLU A 30 -15.27 -2.74 -6.13
N LEU A 31 -14.35 -2.92 -5.18
CA LEU A 31 -14.44 -3.91 -4.13
C LEU A 31 -15.35 -3.50 -2.97
N GLY A 32 -15.81 -2.24 -2.91
CA GLY A 32 -16.63 -1.73 -1.80
C GLY A 32 -15.83 -1.35 -0.55
N ILE A 33 -14.52 -1.09 -0.70
CA ILE A 33 -13.65 -0.58 0.36
C ILE A 33 -13.86 0.93 0.44
N SER A 34 -14.48 1.37 1.54
CA SER A 34 -15.06 2.71 1.69
C SER A 34 -14.03 3.84 1.88
N GLY A 35 -12.76 3.53 2.10
CA GLY A 35 -11.73 4.56 2.21
C GLY A 35 -10.30 4.05 2.27
N ALA A 36 -9.40 4.95 1.89
CA ALA A 36 -7.96 4.82 2.09
C ALA A 36 -7.36 6.23 2.24
N THR A 37 -6.22 6.31 2.89
CA THR A 37 -5.40 7.53 2.97
C THR A 37 -4.12 7.31 2.18
N VAL A 38 -3.75 8.27 1.34
CA VAL A 38 -2.49 8.26 0.59
C VAL A 38 -1.51 9.23 1.25
N ILE A 39 -0.28 8.76 1.47
CA ILE A 39 0.85 9.54 1.97
C ILE A 39 1.94 9.52 0.91
N GLU A 40 2.38 10.71 0.49
CA GLU A 40 3.58 10.86 -0.33
C GLU A 40 4.82 10.51 0.52
N ALA A 41 5.58 9.51 0.07
CA ALA A 41 6.68 8.93 0.84
C ALA A 41 7.96 8.81 0.01
N ARG A 42 9.08 8.57 0.69
CA ARG A 42 10.35 8.22 0.05
C ARG A 42 10.91 6.94 0.64
N GLY A 43 11.26 6.00 -0.21
CA GLY A 43 12.00 4.81 0.15
C GLY A 43 13.48 5.09 0.36
N MET A 44 14.15 4.20 1.08
CA MET A 44 15.59 4.29 1.37
C MET A 44 16.44 4.48 0.11
N ALA A 45 16.14 3.74 -0.97
CA ALA A 45 16.85 3.84 -2.24
C ALA A 45 16.86 5.27 -2.81
N GLN A 46 15.72 5.98 -2.70
CA GLN A 46 15.60 7.36 -3.17
C GLN A 46 16.41 8.31 -2.29
N VAL A 47 16.31 8.16 -0.96
CA VAL A 47 17.04 9.00 0.00
C VAL A 47 18.54 8.84 -0.17
N LEU A 48 19.04 7.61 -0.25
CA LEU A 48 20.48 7.35 -0.41
C LEU A 48 21.01 7.86 -1.75
N ALA A 49 20.28 7.63 -2.85
CA ALA A 49 20.74 8.05 -4.17
C ALA A 49 20.76 9.57 -4.37
N ARG A 50 19.82 10.30 -3.75
CA ARG A 50 19.63 11.75 -3.99
C ARG A 50 20.19 12.64 -2.89
N ASP A 51 20.05 12.24 -1.63
CA ASP A 51 20.30 13.12 -0.49
C ASP A 51 21.63 12.83 0.22
N VAL A 52 22.30 11.71 -0.10
CA VAL A 52 23.56 11.32 0.55
C VAL A 52 24.72 11.29 -0.46
N PRO A 53 25.64 12.28 -0.44
CA PRO A 53 26.66 12.47 -1.49
C PRO A 53 27.57 11.27 -1.76
N ILE A 54 27.92 10.50 -0.72
CA ILE A 54 28.78 9.31 -0.88
C ILE A 54 28.11 8.19 -1.70
N PHE A 55 26.78 8.19 -1.76
CA PHE A 55 25.98 7.20 -2.48
C PHE A 55 25.47 7.69 -3.84
N ALA A 56 25.69 8.95 -4.21
CA ALA A 56 25.21 9.51 -5.48
C ALA A 56 25.74 8.77 -6.72
N GLY A 57 26.96 8.25 -6.66
CA GLY A 57 27.57 7.43 -7.73
C GLY A 57 27.15 5.96 -7.73
N LEU A 58 26.38 5.51 -6.73
CA LEU A 58 25.97 4.12 -6.53
C LEU A 58 24.49 3.89 -6.86
N SER A 59 23.88 4.77 -7.64
CA SER A 59 22.45 4.69 -8.01
C SER A 59 22.05 3.35 -8.64
N SER A 60 22.96 2.66 -9.33
CA SER A 60 22.73 1.32 -9.88
C SER A 60 22.56 0.22 -8.83
N LEU A 61 22.99 0.44 -7.58
CA LEU A 61 22.80 -0.50 -6.46
C LEU A 61 21.44 -0.31 -5.76
N PHE A 62 20.69 0.73 -6.12
CA PHE A 62 19.44 1.12 -5.46
C PHE A 62 18.25 1.07 -6.43
N PRO A 63 17.79 -0.15 -6.81
CA PRO A 63 16.64 -0.31 -7.70
C PRO A 63 15.40 0.40 -7.14
N GLY A 64 14.68 1.10 -8.00
CA GLY A 64 13.52 1.92 -7.63
C GLY A 64 13.85 3.26 -6.96
N GLY A 65 15.13 3.63 -6.82
CA GLY A 65 15.57 4.91 -6.21
C GLY A 65 15.23 6.17 -7.03
N GLN A 66 14.74 6.00 -8.26
CA GLN A 66 14.36 7.10 -9.15
C GLN A 66 12.86 7.40 -9.14
N ASN A 67 12.05 6.44 -8.70
CA ASN A 67 10.59 6.52 -8.76
C ASN A 67 10.04 7.07 -7.45
N ASP A 68 8.95 7.82 -7.49
CA ASP A 68 8.25 8.24 -6.29
C ASP A 68 7.69 7.03 -5.53
N SER A 69 7.41 7.20 -4.23
CA SER A 69 6.78 6.15 -3.44
C SER A 69 5.48 6.68 -2.84
N HIS A 70 4.39 5.96 -3.08
CA HIS A 70 3.10 6.28 -2.48
C HIS A 70 2.78 5.20 -1.45
N LEU A 71 2.47 5.64 -0.23
CA LEU A 71 1.96 4.76 0.81
C LEU A 71 0.44 4.91 0.87
N ILE A 72 -0.27 3.83 0.55
CA ILE A 72 -1.71 3.71 0.70
C ILE A 72 -1.97 2.99 2.01
N VAL A 73 -2.82 3.57 2.86
CA VAL A 73 -3.19 3.02 4.15
C VAL A 73 -4.71 2.91 4.23
N SER A 74 -5.23 1.73 4.59
CA SER A 74 -6.66 1.50 4.72
C SER A 74 -6.97 0.57 5.89
N VAL A 75 -8.04 0.84 6.62
CA VAL A 75 -8.55 -0.05 7.66
C VAL A 75 -9.63 -0.91 7.04
N LEU A 76 -9.46 -2.23 7.10
CA LEU A 76 -10.38 -3.17 6.48
C LEU A 76 -10.50 -4.48 7.28
N PRO A 77 -11.56 -5.28 7.07
CA PRO A 77 -11.70 -6.59 7.68
C PRO A 77 -10.62 -7.53 7.15
N VAL A 78 -10.01 -8.33 8.02
CA VAL A 78 -9.03 -9.37 7.63
C VAL A 78 -9.59 -10.30 6.54
N ALA A 79 -10.91 -10.54 6.53
CA ALA A 79 -11.58 -11.33 5.50
C ALA A 79 -11.43 -10.79 4.06
N ARG A 80 -11.16 -9.48 3.90
CA ARG A 80 -10.95 -8.82 2.61
C ARG A 80 -9.48 -8.88 2.14
N HIS A 81 -8.55 -9.28 3.00
CA HIS A 81 -7.11 -9.27 2.72
C HIS A 81 -6.75 -10.01 1.42
N ALA A 82 -7.31 -11.21 1.22
CA ALA A 82 -7.01 -12.02 0.04
C ALA A 82 -7.53 -11.40 -1.27
N GLU A 83 -8.68 -10.73 -1.20
CA GLU A 83 -9.27 -10.00 -2.32
C GLU A 83 -8.42 -8.77 -2.67
N VAL A 84 -8.01 -7.99 -1.67
CA VAL A 84 -7.14 -6.82 -1.88
C VAL A 84 -5.77 -7.25 -2.37
N GLY A 85 -5.21 -8.33 -1.84
CA GLY A 85 -3.94 -8.88 -2.29
C GLY A 85 -3.96 -9.25 -3.77
N ARG A 86 -5.07 -9.81 -4.27
CA ARG A 86 -5.22 -10.10 -5.71
C ARG A 86 -5.28 -8.83 -6.55
N LEU A 87 -6.08 -7.83 -6.14
CA LEU A 87 -6.11 -6.53 -6.82
C LEU A 87 -4.71 -5.91 -6.91
N VAL A 88 -3.97 -5.90 -5.79
CA VAL A 88 -2.62 -5.35 -5.75
C VAL A 88 -1.66 -6.15 -6.64
N GLU A 89 -1.74 -7.48 -6.64
CA GLU A 89 -0.96 -8.33 -7.53
C GLU A 89 -1.26 -8.03 -9.01
N ASP A 90 -2.54 -7.92 -9.38
CA ASP A 90 -2.99 -7.64 -10.75
C ASP A 90 -2.51 -6.26 -11.25
N VAL A 91 -2.49 -5.25 -10.36
CA VAL A 91 -2.04 -3.88 -10.69
C VAL A 91 -0.51 -3.78 -10.74
N THR A 92 0.18 -4.41 -9.80
CA THR A 92 1.63 -4.22 -9.63
C THR A 92 2.47 -5.27 -10.37
N GLY A 93 1.87 -6.40 -10.75
CA GLY A 93 2.59 -7.60 -11.19
C GLY A 93 3.35 -8.29 -10.06
N GLY A 94 3.00 -7.98 -8.79
CA GLY A 94 3.57 -8.55 -7.59
C GLY A 94 4.78 -7.81 -6.99
N PHE A 95 5.15 -8.24 -5.78
CA PHE A 95 6.24 -7.64 -4.99
C PHE A 95 7.50 -8.51 -4.88
N ASP A 96 7.70 -9.42 -5.83
CA ASP A 96 8.80 -10.39 -5.84
C ASP A 96 10.16 -9.77 -6.24
N LYS A 97 10.14 -8.60 -6.91
CA LYS A 97 11.35 -7.94 -7.41
C LYS A 97 11.84 -6.83 -6.48
N PRO A 98 13.16 -6.60 -6.40
CA PRO A 98 13.71 -5.47 -5.67
C PRO A 98 13.10 -4.14 -6.12
N GLY A 99 12.54 -3.40 -5.16
CA GLY A 99 12.00 -2.08 -5.39
C GLY A 99 10.62 -2.04 -6.05
N SER A 100 9.90 -3.16 -6.24
CA SER A 100 8.54 -3.12 -6.79
C SER A 100 7.47 -2.66 -5.80
N GLY A 101 7.75 -2.68 -4.50
CA GLY A 101 6.81 -2.27 -3.46
C GLY A 101 6.77 -3.27 -2.32
N ILE A 102 5.88 -3.04 -1.35
CA ILE A 102 5.54 -4.00 -0.30
C ILE A 102 4.08 -3.82 0.11
N MET A 103 3.44 -4.91 0.54
CA MET A 103 2.16 -4.87 1.24
C MET A 103 2.27 -5.64 2.54
N PHE A 104 1.76 -5.07 3.63
CA PHE A 104 1.71 -5.71 4.93
C PHE A 104 0.56 -5.14 5.74
N ALA A 105 0.13 -5.89 6.76
CA ALA A 105 -0.97 -5.49 7.62
C ALA A 105 -0.58 -5.56 9.09
N VAL A 106 -1.21 -4.73 9.92
CA VAL A 106 -1.09 -4.78 11.38
C VAL A 106 -2.48 -4.86 12.02
N PRO A 107 -2.67 -5.61 13.12
CA PRO A 107 -3.97 -5.71 13.77
C PRO A 107 -4.47 -4.36 14.30
N VAL A 108 -5.76 -4.07 14.11
CA VAL A 108 -6.42 -2.88 14.65
C VAL A 108 -7.27 -3.29 15.84
N THR A 109 -6.90 -2.80 17.02
CA THR A 109 -7.61 -3.12 18.28
C THR A 109 -8.76 -2.16 18.58
N ALA A 110 -8.76 -0.97 17.97
CA ALA A 110 -9.82 0.03 18.10
C ALA A 110 -9.81 0.99 16.91
N VAL A 111 -11.00 1.39 16.46
CA VAL A 111 -11.19 2.40 15.41
C VAL A 111 -12.46 3.21 15.73
N SER A 112 -12.47 4.50 15.36
CA SER A 112 -13.64 5.36 15.48
C SER A 112 -13.84 6.13 14.17
N GLY A 113 -15.09 6.31 13.77
CA GLY A 113 -15.43 7.01 12.53
C GLY A 113 -15.13 6.24 11.24
N LEU A 114 -15.02 4.91 11.30
CA LEU A 114 -14.89 4.07 10.11
C LEU A 114 -16.22 4.08 9.35
N ALA A 115 -16.20 4.48 8.08
CA ALA A 115 -17.38 4.44 7.22
C ALA A 115 -17.78 2.99 6.95
N GLU A 116 -19.09 2.72 6.88
CA GLU A 116 -19.59 1.37 6.54
C GLU A 116 -19.03 0.91 5.18
N PHE A 117 -18.68 -0.38 5.10
CA PHE A 117 -18.30 -0.99 3.83
C PHE A 117 -19.54 -1.07 2.94
N ILE A 118 -19.42 -0.61 1.70
CA ILE A 118 -20.53 -0.69 0.74
C ILE A 118 -20.55 -2.13 0.23
N CYS A 119 -21.58 -2.89 0.61
CA CYS A 119 -21.86 -4.24 0.09
C CYS A 119 -22.52 -4.18 -1.29
#